data_AF-A0A7S3G9M7-F1
#
_entry.id   AF-A0A7S3G9M7-F1
#
_cell.length_a   1.000
_cell.length_b   1.000
_cell.length_c   1.000
_cell.angle_alpha   90.00
_cell.angle_beta   90.00
_cell.angle_gamma   90.00
#
_symmetry.space_group_name_H-M   'P 1'
#
loop_
_entity.id
_entity.type
_entity.pdbx_description
1 polymer ?
#
loop_
_entity_poly.entity_id
_entity_poly.type
_entity_poly.pdbx_seq_one_letter_code
_entity_poly.pdbx_strand_id
1 'polypeptide(L)'
;LGCGTLIMLSSIAKSLPRALKGRSAGLSLRAFATSVSESLIATENKFSAHNYAPIPVVFSRAQGVHVWDPEGRQYIDFLSAYSAVNQGHCHPKIVKAAIDQMQKLTLSSRAFHNDVFPKFAEKITDFFGYESVLPMNTGVEAVETSVKIARKWGYKKKGIKNDEALIISCGGNFHGRSITVISMSDDPDAYTNYGPFLPGMMSVEFDNLKMLEETLDRVGHNVAAFLAEPIQGERGVYVPQDGYLKKAYELCKKHNVLFIADEVQTGVARTGKLLCSEWDEIKPDLTVLGKAISGGVYPVSAVLASRDVMDVITPGTHGSTYGGNPVGCAAAIAAMEVVEEEGLVERAAEFGDYLREKLSAIDNPLITQVRAVLSFFLAYFLMREHR
;
A
#
# COMPACT_ATOMS: atom_id res chain seq x y z
N LEU A 1 15.38 -7.70 12.80
CA LEU A 1 15.30 -8.26 11.44
C LEU A 1 14.07 -7.74 10.67
N GLY A 2 13.58 -6.54 11.00
CA GLY A 2 12.63 -5.76 10.19
C GLY A 2 13.38 -4.61 9.51
N CYS A 3 12.85 -4.10 8.40
CA CYS A 3 13.48 -3.23 7.39
C CYS A 3 14.38 -3.97 6.37
N GLY A 4 13.77 -4.89 5.63
CA GLY A 4 14.40 -5.70 4.56
C GLY A 4 14.64 -4.97 3.23
N THR A 5 14.95 -3.67 3.26
CA THR A 5 15.34 -2.91 2.04
C THR A 5 16.63 -2.10 2.23
N LEU A 6 17.39 -2.31 3.31
CA LEU A 6 18.64 -1.60 3.54
C LEU A 6 19.74 -2.51 4.12
N ILE A 7 20.30 -3.40 3.31
CA ILE A 7 21.61 -4.00 3.60
C ILE A 7 22.46 -4.03 2.33
N MET A 8 23.24 -2.97 2.13
CA MET A 8 24.67 -3.02 1.81
C MET A 8 25.11 -1.64 1.33
N LEU A 9 25.84 -0.91 2.19
CA LEU A 9 26.96 -0.02 1.86
C LEU A 9 27.39 0.74 3.14
N SER A 10 27.89 0.02 4.15
CA SER A 10 28.49 0.66 5.34
C SER A 10 29.83 0.04 5.78
N SER A 11 30.49 -0.77 4.93
CA SER A 11 31.71 -1.49 5.33
C SER A 11 32.95 -1.26 4.45
N ILE A 12 33.09 -0.11 3.78
CA ILE A 12 34.37 0.27 3.14
C ILE A 12 34.71 1.72 3.49
N ALA A 13 35.01 1.98 4.75
CA ALA A 13 35.56 3.27 5.18
C ALA A 13 36.50 3.13 6.39
N LYS A 14 37.27 2.03 6.51
CA LYS A 14 38.32 1.90 7.53
C LYS A 14 39.50 1.04 7.06
N SER A 15 40.32 1.58 6.15
CA SER A 15 41.76 1.28 6.10
C SER A 15 42.45 2.12 5.02
N LEU A 16 43.14 3.20 5.42
CA LEU A 16 44.20 3.79 4.58
C LEU A 16 45.48 3.92 5.41
N PRO A 17 46.63 3.39 4.96
CA PRO A 17 47.91 3.64 5.60
C PRO A 17 48.41 5.06 5.32
N ARG A 18 48.97 5.69 6.36
CA ARG A 18 49.81 6.89 6.24
C ARG A 18 51.12 6.54 5.52
N ALA A 19 51.35 7.11 4.35
CA ALA A 19 52.66 7.67 3.93
C ALA A 19 52.60 8.17 2.49
N LEU A 20 52.94 9.45 2.27
CA LEU A 20 53.98 9.89 1.32
C LEU A 20 54.01 11.44 1.31
N LYS A 21 55.12 11.98 1.83
CA LYS A 21 55.49 13.39 1.71
C LYS A 21 56.09 13.64 0.32
N GLY A 22 55.68 14.74 -0.30
CA GLY A 22 56.50 15.49 -1.25
C GLY A 22 56.27 15.19 -2.73
N ARG A 23 55.48 16.05 -3.39
CA ARG A 23 55.83 16.74 -4.65
C ARG A 23 54.71 17.70 -5.02
N SER A 24 55.06 18.98 -5.10
CA SER A 24 54.24 20.06 -5.63
C SER A 24 54.01 19.83 -7.13
N ALA A 25 52.78 19.51 -7.50
CA ALA A 25 52.29 19.63 -8.87
C ALA A 25 50.92 20.33 -8.78
N GLY A 26 50.75 21.42 -9.52
CA GLY A 26 49.58 22.28 -9.44
C GLY A 26 48.28 21.50 -9.64
N LEU A 27 47.52 21.32 -8.57
CA LEU A 27 46.12 20.91 -8.67
C LEU A 27 45.34 22.15 -9.12
N SER A 28 44.81 22.08 -10.34
CA SER A 28 43.69 22.90 -10.74
C SER A 28 42.55 22.69 -9.72
N LEU A 29 42.33 23.69 -8.86
CA LEU A 29 41.13 23.82 -8.05
C LEU A 29 39.96 24.12 -9.01
N ARG A 30 39.48 23.10 -9.72
CA ARG A 30 38.06 23.10 -10.10
C ARG A 30 37.33 22.82 -8.80
N ALA A 31 36.79 23.87 -8.18
CA ALA A 31 35.69 23.70 -7.24
C ALA A 31 34.63 22.87 -7.98
N PHE A 32 34.48 21.59 -7.62
CA PHE A 32 33.35 20.82 -8.11
C PHE A 32 32.13 21.51 -7.54
N ALA A 33 31.40 22.24 -8.39
CA ALA A 33 30.12 22.79 -8.01
C ALA A 33 29.26 21.63 -7.50
N THR A 34 28.74 21.75 -6.27
CA THR A 34 27.77 20.79 -5.72
C THR A 34 26.66 20.56 -6.73
N SER A 35 26.31 19.29 -6.99
CA SER A 35 25.22 18.97 -7.90
C SER A 35 23.89 19.56 -7.37
N VAL A 36 22.93 19.76 -8.26
CA VAL A 36 21.61 20.26 -7.86
C VAL A 36 20.95 19.24 -6.93
N SER A 37 21.08 17.94 -7.24
CA SER A 37 20.63 16.84 -6.39
C SER A 37 21.21 16.90 -4.97
N GLU A 38 22.53 17.06 -4.81
CA GLU A 38 23.17 17.17 -3.49
C GLU A 38 22.66 18.38 -2.70
N SER A 39 22.47 19.53 -3.37
CA SER A 39 21.94 20.73 -2.73
C SER A 39 20.48 20.55 -2.27
N LEU A 40 19.65 19.86 -3.06
CA LEU A 40 18.26 19.56 -2.71
C LEU A 40 18.18 18.59 -1.53
N ILE A 41 18.98 17.51 -1.55
CA ILE A 41 19.08 16.55 -0.44
C ILE A 41 19.55 17.24 0.84
N ALA A 42 20.56 18.13 0.76
CA ALA A 42 21.03 18.88 1.91
C ALA A 42 19.95 19.83 2.47
N THR A 43 19.15 20.44 1.59
CA THR A 43 18.03 21.30 1.98
C THR A 43 16.94 20.50 2.66
N GLU A 44 16.54 19.35 2.09
CA GLU A 44 15.58 18.43 2.71
C GLU A 44 16.06 17.99 4.10
N ASN A 45 17.31 17.53 4.22
CA ASN A 45 17.89 17.12 5.50
C ASN A 45 17.92 18.25 6.54
N LYS A 46 17.99 19.51 6.11
CA LYS A 46 17.99 20.65 7.03
C LYS A 46 16.60 20.97 7.58
N PHE A 47 15.55 20.79 6.78
CA PHE A 47 14.23 21.32 7.06
C PHE A 47 13.13 20.27 7.26
N SER A 48 13.36 19.02 6.83
CA SER A 48 12.40 17.92 6.91
C SER A 48 12.59 17.09 8.18
N ALA A 49 11.53 16.37 8.59
CA ALA A 49 11.64 15.34 9.60
C ALA A 49 12.42 14.12 9.05
N HIS A 50 13.21 13.48 9.88
CA HIS A 50 14.06 12.34 9.49
C HIS A 50 13.39 10.97 9.71
N ASN A 51 12.14 10.84 9.28
CA ASN A 51 11.37 9.61 9.42
C ASN A 51 11.50 8.65 8.23
N TYR A 52 12.32 8.99 7.23
CA TYR A 52 12.68 8.13 6.10
C TYR A 52 14.20 8.08 5.93
N ALA A 53 14.69 7.06 5.22
CA ALA A 53 16.06 6.97 4.72
C ALA A 53 16.05 6.87 3.18
N PRO A 54 15.84 7.99 2.45
CA PRO A 54 15.74 7.97 1.00
C PRO A 54 17.03 7.50 0.32
N ILE A 55 16.90 6.77 -0.78
CA ILE A 55 18.01 6.53 -1.72
C ILE A 55 18.43 7.90 -2.28
N PRO A 56 19.74 8.21 -2.44
CA PRO A 56 20.21 9.52 -2.87
C PRO A 56 20.00 9.78 -4.38
N VAL A 57 18.75 9.73 -4.82
CA VAL A 57 18.28 10.04 -6.17
C VAL A 57 17.13 11.03 -6.05
N VAL A 58 17.20 12.15 -6.76
CA VAL A 58 16.15 13.19 -6.75
C VAL A 58 15.32 13.07 -8.02
N PHE A 59 14.00 12.89 -7.91
CA PHE A 59 13.12 12.91 -9.08
C PHE A 59 12.77 14.36 -9.42
N SER A 60 13.04 14.78 -10.65
CA SER A 60 12.70 16.11 -11.17
C SER A 60 11.63 16.06 -12.26
N ARG A 61 11.63 15.00 -13.08
CA ARG A 61 10.62 14.74 -14.11
C ARG A 61 10.32 13.25 -14.16
N ALA A 62 9.10 12.88 -14.51
CA ALA A 62 8.71 11.48 -14.67
C ALA A 62 7.68 11.31 -15.80
N GLN A 63 7.71 10.17 -16.49
CA GLN A 63 6.78 9.82 -17.57
C GLN A 63 6.76 8.30 -17.77
N GLY A 64 5.59 7.69 -17.63
CA GLY A 64 5.44 6.24 -17.73
C GLY A 64 6.31 5.54 -16.69
N VAL A 65 7.25 4.69 -17.13
CA VAL A 65 8.19 3.99 -16.25
C VAL A 65 9.51 4.75 -16.02
N HIS A 66 9.70 5.89 -16.67
CA HIS A 66 10.96 6.62 -16.66
C HIS A 66 10.91 7.82 -15.73
N VAL A 67 12.03 8.06 -15.04
CA VAL A 67 12.23 9.20 -14.16
C VAL A 67 13.58 9.85 -14.46
N TRP A 68 13.68 11.16 -14.30
CA TRP A 68 14.89 11.93 -14.55
C TRP A 68 15.24 12.77 -13.33
N ASP A 69 16.52 12.81 -12.99
CA ASP A 69 17.05 13.72 -11.99
C ASP A 69 17.27 15.16 -12.54
N PRO A 70 17.54 16.16 -11.68
CA PRO A 70 17.83 17.52 -12.12
C PRO A 70 19.04 17.64 -13.06
N GLU A 71 19.98 16.70 -12.98
CA GLU A 71 21.14 16.63 -13.89
C GLU A 71 20.80 15.98 -15.25
N GLY A 72 19.57 15.47 -15.41
CA GLY A 72 19.08 14.85 -16.64
C GLY A 72 19.37 13.35 -16.75
N ARG A 73 19.94 12.70 -15.72
CA ARG A 73 20.13 11.25 -15.71
C ARG A 73 18.79 10.55 -15.62
N GLN A 74 18.58 9.57 -16.50
CA GLN A 74 17.35 8.80 -16.60
C GLN A 74 17.46 7.48 -15.85
N TYR A 75 16.38 7.10 -15.17
CA TYR A 75 16.22 5.83 -14.48
C TYR A 75 14.92 5.15 -14.92
N ILE A 76 14.84 3.84 -14.70
CA ILE A 76 13.59 3.08 -14.76
C ILE A 76 13.13 2.86 -13.33
N ASP A 77 11.91 3.27 -13.01
CA ASP A 77 11.33 3.15 -11.67
C ASP A 77 10.69 1.77 -11.46
N PHE A 78 11.41 0.89 -10.77
CA PHE A 78 10.92 -0.43 -10.35
C PHE A 78 10.21 -0.43 -8.99
N LEU A 79 10.22 0.69 -8.25
CA LEU A 79 9.48 0.81 -7.00
C LEU A 79 8.02 1.19 -7.26
N SER A 80 7.79 2.04 -8.26
CA SER A 80 6.45 2.55 -8.62
C SER A 80 5.70 3.10 -7.40
N ALA A 81 6.43 3.83 -6.54
CA ALA A 81 5.95 4.38 -5.27
C ALA A 81 5.15 3.35 -4.45
N TYR A 82 5.69 2.14 -4.29
CA TYR A 82 5.07 1.04 -3.55
C TYR A 82 3.70 0.61 -4.12
N SER A 83 3.57 0.53 -5.46
CA SER A 83 2.33 0.22 -6.20
C SER A 83 1.31 1.38 -6.23
N ALA A 84 1.76 2.64 -6.17
CA ALA A 84 0.86 3.80 -6.29
C ALA A 84 0.74 4.36 -7.71
N VAL A 85 1.70 4.06 -8.60
CA VAL A 85 1.70 4.55 -9.99
C VAL A 85 1.62 3.38 -10.99
N ASN A 86 0.68 2.46 -10.80
CA ASN A 86 0.50 1.28 -11.67
C ASN A 86 0.27 1.67 -13.14
N GLN A 87 -0.41 2.79 -13.37
CA GLN A 87 -0.72 3.38 -14.67
C GLN A 87 0.47 4.16 -15.27
N GLY A 88 1.61 4.22 -14.56
CA GLY A 88 2.78 4.99 -14.94
C GLY A 88 2.73 6.45 -14.49
N HIS A 89 3.91 7.05 -14.34
CA HIS A 89 4.08 8.43 -13.92
C HIS A 89 3.43 9.41 -14.89
N CYS A 90 2.71 10.38 -14.34
CA CYS A 90 2.10 11.50 -15.06
C CYS A 90 1.23 11.06 -16.26
N HIS A 91 0.44 9.98 -16.08
CA HIS A 91 -0.41 9.46 -17.15
C HIS A 91 -1.32 10.56 -17.73
N PRO A 92 -1.26 10.86 -19.04
CA PRO A 92 -1.87 12.07 -19.61
C PRO A 92 -3.38 12.13 -19.42
N LYS A 93 -4.08 10.98 -19.50
CA LYS A 93 -5.53 10.91 -19.29
C LYS A 93 -5.92 11.28 -17.86
N ILE A 94 -5.18 10.76 -16.87
CA ILE A 94 -5.48 10.97 -15.45
C ILE A 94 -5.14 12.41 -15.04
N VAL A 95 -3.96 12.90 -15.46
CA VAL A 95 -3.53 14.28 -15.22
C VAL A 95 -4.52 15.27 -15.82
N LYS A 96 -4.95 15.06 -17.07
CA LYS A 96 -5.94 15.92 -17.72
C LYS A 96 -7.27 15.94 -16.97
N ALA A 97 -7.78 14.77 -16.55
CA ALA A 97 -9.02 14.69 -15.78
C ALA A 97 -8.95 15.47 -14.46
N ALA A 98 -7.82 15.37 -13.75
CA ALA A 98 -7.58 16.12 -12.52
C ALA A 98 -7.53 17.64 -12.78
N ILE A 99 -6.77 18.09 -13.79
CA ILE A 99 -6.64 19.52 -14.15
C ILE A 99 -7.98 20.09 -14.57
N ASP A 100 -8.70 19.42 -15.48
CA ASP A 100 -10.00 19.88 -15.96
C ASP A 100 -11.01 20.02 -14.82
N GLN A 101 -10.97 19.12 -13.84
CA GLN A 101 -11.83 19.19 -12.66
C GLN A 101 -11.41 20.31 -11.70
N MET A 102 -10.10 20.52 -11.50
CA MET A 102 -9.58 21.61 -10.67
C MET A 102 -10.02 23.00 -11.17
N GLN A 103 -10.17 23.17 -12.49
CA GLN A 103 -10.66 24.42 -13.09
C GLN A 103 -12.17 24.63 -12.90
N LYS A 104 -12.91 23.64 -12.40
CA LYS A 104 -14.37 23.70 -12.21
C LYS A 104 -14.75 23.73 -10.73
N LEU A 105 -14.31 22.74 -9.97
CA LEU A 105 -14.62 22.60 -8.54
C LEU A 105 -13.62 21.67 -7.88
N THR A 106 -12.95 22.17 -6.85
CA THR A 106 -11.93 21.41 -6.10
C THR A 106 -12.50 20.69 -4.88
N LEU A 107 -13.33 21.38 -4.09
CA LEU A 107 -13.87 20.87 -2.84
C LEU A 107 -15.26 21.46 -2.55
N SER A 108 -16.23 20.60 -2.31
CA SER A 108 -17.58 20.98 -1.85
C SER A 108 -17.84 20.66 -0.38
N SER A 109 -16.92 19.95 0.31
CA SER A 109 -17.24 19.12 1.48
C SER A 109 -18.33 18.07 1.20
N ARG A 110 -18.59 17.20 2.18
CA ARG A 110 -19.72 16.25 2.16
C ARG A 110 -21.02 16.85 2.72
N ALA A 111 -21.02 18.12 3.13
CA ALA A 111 -22.23 18.85 3.52
C ALA A 111 -23.07 19.28 2.30
N PHE A 112 -22.43 19.41 1.13
CA PHE A 112 -23.10 19.70 -0.13
C PHE A 112 -22.91 18.53 -1.11
N HIS A 113 -23.89 18.33 -1.99
CA HIS A 113 -23.73 17.46 -3.13
C HIS A 113 -22.81 18.12 -4.17
N ASN A 114 -22.10 17.29 -4.94
CA ASN A 114 -21.42 17.69 -6.16
C ASN A 114 -21.74 16.68 -7.27
N ASP A 115 -21.45 17.05 -8.51
CA ASP A 115 -21.82 16.32 -9.72
C ASP A 115 -20.80 15.26 -10.17
N VAL A 116 -19.69 15.09 -9.41
CA VAL A 116 -18.60 14.14 -9.73
C VAL A 116 -18.62 12.94 -8.79
N PHE A 117 -18.80 13.15 -7.49
CA PHE A 117 -18.85 12.10 -6.49
C PHE A 117 -19.87 10.98 -6.81
N PRO A 118 -21.12 11.24 -7.23
CA PRO A 118 -22.05 10.17 -7.57
C PRO A 118 -21.56 9.29 -8.74
N LYS A 119 -20.91 9.90 -9.75
CA LYS A 119 -20.34 9.16 -10.90
C LYS A 119 -19.15 8.30 -10.46
N PHE A 120 -18.32 8.81 -9.56
CA PHE A 120 -17.24 8.03 -8.97
C PHE A 120 -17.79 6.87 -8.15
N ALA A 121 -18.83 7.13 -7.35
CA ALA A 121 -19.45 6.11 -6.53
C ALA A 121 -20.02 4.95 -7.36
N GLU A 122 -20.71 5.26 -8.46
CA GLU A 122 -21.19 4.28 -9.43
C GLU A 122 -20.03 3.52 -10.10
N LYS A 123 -19.07 4.25 -10.69
CA LYS A 123 -17.94 3.63 -11.40
C LYS A 123 -17.14 2.68 -10.50
N ILE A 124 -16.79 3.09 -9.28
CA ILE A 124 -15.98 2.25 -8.39
C ILE A 124 -16.73 1.02 -7.89
N THR A 125 -18.04 1.15 -7.62
CA THR A 125 -18.85 0.00 -7.19
C THR A 125 -19.04 -1.00 -8.32
N ASP A 126 -19.27 -0.53 -9.54
CA ASP A 126 -19.42 -1.41 -10.71
C ASP A 126 -18.09 -2.07 -11.06
N PHE A 127 -17.00 -1.31 -11.05
CA PHE A 127 -15.68 -1.78 -11.45
C PHE A 127 -15.12 -2.88 -10.55
N PHE A 128 -15.34 -2.78 -9.23
CA PHE A 128 -14.90 -3.79 -8.27
C PHE A 128 -16.04 -4.73 -7.82
N GLY A 129 -17.25 -4.56 -8.34
CA GLY A 129 -18.41 -5.40 -8.05
C GLY A 129 -18.95 -5.29 -6.61
N TYR A 130 -18.95 -4.11 -5.99
CA TYR A 130 -19.52 -3.86 -4.65
C TYR A 130 -20.82 -3.04 -4.70
N GLU A 131 -21.54 -2.91 -3.58
CA GLU A 131 -22.82 -2.17 -3.56
C GLU A 131 -22.69 -0.73 -3.02
N SER A 132 -21.62 -0.47 -2.27
CA SER A 132 -21.39 0.83 -1.66
C SER A 132 -19.91 1.13 -1.46
N VAL A 133 -19.58 2.41 -1.52
CA VAL A 133 -18.25 2.95 -1.27
C VAL A 133 -18.28 4.05 -0.20
N LEU A 134 -17.26 4.07 0.65
CA LEU A 134 -16.91 5.19 1.51
C LEU A 134 -15.50 5.67 1.19
N PRO A 135 -15.33 6.81 0.46
CA PRO A 135 -14.01 7.32 0.11
C PRO A 135 -13.34 8.05 1.26
N MET A 136 -12.02 7.90 1.35
CA MET A 136 -11.11 8.63 2.23
C MET A 136 -9.92 9.14 1.39
N ASN A 137 -8.82 9.54 2.03
CA ASN A 137 -7.69 10.18 1.33
C ASN A 137 -6.45 9.28 1.30
N THR A 138 -6.18 8.56 2.38
CA THR A 138 -5.00 7.70 2.54
C THR A 138 -5.39 6.25 2.85
N GLY A 139 -4.49 5.30 2.57
CA GLY A 139 -4.74 3.88 2.87
C GLY A 139 -5.07 3.66 4.36
N VAL A 140 -4.32 4.28 5.27
CA VAL A 140 -4.55 4.14 6.71
C VAL A 140 -5.91 4.69 7.15
N GLU A 141 -6.41 5.78 6.53
CA GLU A 141 -7.76 6.26 6.83
C GLU A 141 -8.83 5.27 6.37
N ALA A 142 -8.62 4.58 5.26
CA ALA A 142 -9.56 3.57 4.79
C ALA A 142 -9.53 2.31 5.67
N VAL A 143 -8.36 1.92 6.20
CA VAL A 143 -8.24 0.88 7.24
C VAL A 143 -8.94 1.29 8.54
N GLU A 144 -8.68 2.50 9.05
CA GLU A 144 -9.38 3.02 10.24
C GLU A 144 -10.90 3.03 10.04
N THR A 145 -11.33 3.36 8.83
CA THR A 145 -12.74 3.37 8.45
C THR A 145 -13.33 1.96 8.42
N SER A 146 -12.63 0.98 7.85
CA SER A 146 -13.08 -0.42 7.83
C SER A 146 -13.15 -1.02 9.23
N VAL A 147 -12.18 -0.72 10.10
CA VAL A 147 -12.20 -1.10 11.53
C VAL A 147 -13.42 -0.50 12.26
N LYS A 148 -13.72 0.79 12.01
CA LYS A 148 -14.91 1.44 12.58
C LYS A 148 -16.21 0.82 12.07
N ILE A 149 -16.31 0.54 10.76
CA ILE A 149 -17.47 -0.14 10.18
C ILE A 149 -17.64 -1.52 10.82
N ALA A 150 -16.57 -2.31 10.87
CA ALA A 150 -16.59 -3.66 11.44
C ALA A 150 -17.04 -3.66 12.91
N ARG A 151 -16.45 -2.80 13.76
CA ARG A 151 -16.88 -2.68 15.16
C ARG A 151 -18.35 -2.28 15.29
N LYS A 152 -18.79 -1.26 14.53
CA LYS A 152 -20.18 -0.79 14.58
C LYS A 152 -21.16 -1.86 14.08
N TRP A 153 -20.81 -2.60 13.04
CA TRP A 153 -21.56 -3.77 12.58
C TRP A 153 -21.56 -4.88 13.65
N GLY A 154 -20.42 -5.14 14.28
CA GLY A 154 -20.29 -6.10 15.39
C GLY A 154 -21.28 -5.81 16.52
N TYR A 155 -21.37 -4.55 16.94
CA TYR A 155 -22.31 -4.13 17.98
C TYR A 155 -23.78 -4.14 17.53
N LYS A 156 -24.07 -3.67 16.30
CA LYS A 156 -25.45 -3.43 15.84
C LYS A 156 -26.11 -4.60 15.15
N LYS A 157 -25.34 -5.47 14.50
CA LYS A 157 -25.83 -6.56 13.65
C LYS A 157 -25.46 -7.92 14.22
N LYS A 158 -24.19 -8.12 14.60
CA LYS A 158 -23.75 -9.38 15.22
C LYS A 158 -24.19 -9.51 16.68
N GLY A 159 -24.35 -8.40 17.40
CA GLY A 159 -24.77 -8.38 18.80
C GLY A 159 -23.64 -8.51 19.82
N ILE A 160 -22.40 -8.17 19.43
CA ILE A 160 -21.29 -8.03 20.38
C ILE A 160 -21.65 -6.93 21.39
N LYS A 161 -21.33 -7.13 22.67
CA LYS A 161 -21.53 -6.10 23.70
C LYS A 161 -20.65 -4.89 23.42
N ASN A 162 -21.14 -3.69 23.74
CA ASN A 162 -20.37 -2.47 23.57
C ASN A 162 -19.00 -2.59 24.27
N ASP A 163 -17.96 -2.09 23.61
CA ASP A 163 -16.55 -2.10 24.04
C ASP A 163 -15.88 -3.49 24.12
N GLU A 164 -16.57 -4.57 23.73
CA GLU A 164 -16.01 -5.94 23.69
C GLU A 164 -15.57 -6.38 22.29
N ALA A 165 -15.72 -5.55 21.24
CA ALA A 165 -15.40 -5.95 19.87
C ALA A 165 -13.89 -6.09 19.61
N LEU A 166 -13.51 -7.28 19.18
CA LEU A 166 -12.15 -7.65 18.79
C LEU A 166 -11.96 -7.52 17.28
N ILE A 167 -10.78 -7.07 16.86
CA ILE A 167 -10.29 -7.12 15.48
C ILE A 167 -9.04 -7.99 15.49
N ILE A 168 -9.01 -9.00 14.61
CA ILE A 168 -7.83 -9.84 14.42
C ILE A 168 -7.11 -9.37 13.16
N SER A 169 -5.80 -9.15 13.24
CA SER A 169 -4.91 -8.98 12.09
C SER A 169 -3.82 -10.05 12.12
N CYS A 170 -2.80 -9.92 11.27
CA CYS A 170 -1.74 -10.90 11.09
C CYS A 170 -0.38 -10.35 11.53
N GLY A 171 0.49 -11.18 12.08
CA GLY A 171 1.89 -10.81 12.33
C GLY A 171 2.61 -10.42 11.05
N GLY A 172 3.47 -9.42 11.11
CA GLY A 172 4.15 -8.80 9.98
C GLY A 172 3.27 -7.93 9.07
N ASN A 173 2.09 -7.51 9.55
CA ASN A 173 1.19 -6.64 8.78
C ASN A 173 1.77 -5.23 8.58
N PHE A 174 1.29 -4.58 7.52
CA PHE A 174 1.41 -3.14 7.36
C PHE A 174 0.09 -2.54 6.86
N HIS A 175 -0.72 -2.02 7.77
CA HIS A 175 -1.98 -1.36 7.42
C HIS A 175 -1.91 0.18 7.54
N GLY A 176 -0.70 0.73 7.76
CA GLY A 176 -0.45 2.16 7.99
C GLY A 176 0.25 2.48 9.31
N ARG A 177 0.14 3.75 9.74
CA ARG A 177 0.94 4.32 10.85
C ARG A 177 0.09 5.06 11.92
N SER A 178 -1.23 4.90 11.93
CA SER A 178 -2.08 5.47 12.98
C SER A 178 -1.99 4.66 14.28
N ILE A 179 -2.37 5.27 15.41
CA ILE A 179 -2.34 4.59 16.72
C ILE A 179 -3.15 3.29 16.72
N THR A 180 -4.33 3.25 16.08
CA THR A 180 -5.15 2.04 15.98
C THR A 180 -4.41 0.92 15.24
N VAL A 181 -3.78 1.24 14.11
CA VAL A 181 -3.10 0.26 13.27
C VAL A 181 -1.81 -0.22 13.91
N ILE A 182 -1.00 0.65 14.50
CA ILE A 182 0.21 0.19 15.17
C ILE A 182 -0.09 -0.59 16.46
N SER A 183 -1.31 -0.51 16.99
CA SER A 183 -1.76 -1.35 18.12
C SER A 183 -1.95 -2.83 17.74
N MET A 184 -1.96 -3.16 16.44
CA MET A 184 -1.97 -4.54 15.92
C MET A 184 -0.65 -4.93 15.23
N SER A 185 0.38 -4.07 15.30
CA SER A 185 1.69 -4.32 14.69
C SER A 185 2.61 -5.12 15.63
N ASP A 186 3.44 -5.98 15.05
CA ASP A 186 4.55 -6.66 15.71
C ASP A 186 5.93 -6.12 15.27
N ASP A 187 5.96 -5.04 14.49
CA ASP A 187 7.17 -4.31 14.11
C ASP A 187 7.55 -3.28 15.19
N PRO A 188 8.65 -3.48 15.94
CA PRO A 188 9.07 -2.55 16.99
C PRO A 188 9.25 -1.12 16.50
N ASP A 189 9.71 -0.92 15.25
CA ASP A 189 9.90 0.41 14.68
C ASP A 189 8.56 1.14 14.44
N ALA A 190 7.46 0.38 14.32
CA ALA A 190 6.13 0.93 14.14
C ALA A 190 5.46 1.36 15.45
N TYR A 191 5.66 0.64 16.57
CA TYR A 191 4.88 0.88 17.80
C TYR A 191 5.69 1.39 19.00
N THR A 192 7.02 1.24 19.03
CA THR A 192 7.83 1.58 20.22
C THR A 192 7.65 3.05 20.62
N ASN A 193 7.36 3.29 21.91
CA ASN A 193 7.13 4.62 22.51
C ASN A 193 5.91 5.42 22.01
N TYR A 194 4.91 4.77 21.40
CA TYR A 194 3.65 5.40 21.00
C TYR A 194 2.43 5.07 21.88
N GLY A 195 2.63 4.34 22.98
CA GLY A 195 1.55 3.89 23.86
C GLY A 195 0.86 5.04 24.64
N PRO A 196 -0.32 4.77 25.24
CA PRO A 196 -0.98 3.46 25.36
C PRO A 196 -1.68 3.01 24.06
N PHE A 197 -1.68 1.69 23.82
CA PHE A 197 -2.29 1.07 22.63
C PHE A 197 -3.77 0.76 22.83
N LEU A 198 -4.48 0.64 21.72
CA LEU A 198 -5.92 0.45 21.72
C LEU A 198 -6.29 -1.00 22.10
N PRO A 199 -7.15 -1.23 23.10
CA PRO A 199 -7.63 -2.57 23.42
C PRO A 199 -8.51 -3.14 22.31
N GLY A 200 -8.65 -4.47 22.32
CA GLY A 200 -9.44 -5.20 21.34
C GLY A 200 -8.78 -5.34 19.97
N MET A 201 -7.46 -5.10 19.89
CA MET A 201 -6.63 -5.41 18.74
C MET A 201 -5.85 -6.69 19.03
N MET A 202 -5.96 -7.68 18.14
CA MET A 202 -5.32 -8.98 18.25
C MET A 202 -4.54 -9.29 16.98
N SER A 203 -3.52 -10.13 17.11
CA SER A 203 -2.73 -10.62 15.98
C SER A 203 -2.59 -12.14 16.05
N VAL A 204 -2.71 -12.80 14.90
CA VAL A 204 -2.37 -14.21 14.69
C VAL A 204 -1.21 -14.31 13.70
N GLU A 205 -0.52 -15.44 13.64
CA GLU A 205 0.52 -15.62 12.63
C GLU A 205 -0.09 -15.62 11.21
N PHE A 206 0.50 -14.85 10.29
CA PHE A 206 0.11 -14.87 8.87
C PHE A 206 0.37 -16.26 8.27
N ASP A 207 -0.46 -16.69 7.33
CA ASP A 207 -0.37 -18.02 6.70
C ASP A 207 -0.55 -19.22 7.69
N ASN A 208 -1.14 -18.99 8.88
CA ASN A 208 -1.42 -20.02 9.88
C ASN A 208 -2.92 -20.18 10.14
N LEU A 209 -3.59 -20.97 9.29
CA LEU A 209 -5.04 -21.21 9.39
C LEU A 209 -5.46 -21.90 10.68
N LYS A 210 -4.61 -22.79 11.22
CA LYS A 210 -4.89 -23.49 12.47
C LYS A 210 -5.00 -22.51 13.63
N MET A 211 -4.04 -21.58 13.74
CA MET A 211 -4.07 -20.55 14.79
C MET A 211 -5.27 -19.63 14.63
N LEU A 212 -5.64 -19.27 13.39
CA LEU A 212 -6.85 -18.48 13.12
C LEU A 212 -8.11 -19.23 13.57
N GLU A 213 -8.28 -20.50 13.20
CA GLU A 213 -9.42 -21.32 13.60
C GLU A 213 -9.51 -21.46 15.13
N GLU A 214 -8.42 -21.84 15.80
CA GLU A 214 -8.38 -21.97 17.27
C GLU A 214 -8.71 -20.64 17.97
N THR A 215 -8.29 -19.51 17.39
CA THR A 215 -8.62 -18.18 17.91
C THR A 215 -10.10 -17.85 17.73
N LEU A 216 -10.67 -18.11 16.55
CA LEU A 216 -12.07 -17.89 16.24
C LEU A 216 -13.00 -18.82 17.04
N ASP A 217 -12.63 -20.08 17.26
CA ASP A 217 -13.36 -21.00 18.13
C ASP A 217 -13.42 -20.47 19.57
N ARG A 218 -12.32 -19.89 20.07
CA ARG A 218 -12.23 -19.39 21.43
C ARG A 218 -12.93 -18.05 21.66
N VAL A 219 -12.75 -17.08 20.76
CA VAL A 219 -13.23 -15.69 20.96
C VAL A 219 -14.11 -15.15 19.83
N GLY A 220 -14.41 -15.95 18.81
CA GLY A 220 -15.12 -15.50 17.60
C GLY A 220 -16.49 -14.87 17.83
N HIS A 221 -17.14 -15.14 18.95
CA HIS A 221 -18.38 -14.48 19.36
C HIS A 221 -18.19 -12.97 19.60
N ASN A 222 -16.99 -12.54 20.02
CA ASN A 222 -16.61 -11.14 20.23
C ASN A 222 -15.76 -10.56 19.10
N VAL A 223 -15.37 -11.35 18.10
CA VAL A 223 -14.60 -10.87 16.94
C VAL A 223 -15.54 -10.21 15.94
N ALA A 224 -15.29 -8.94 15.61
CA ALA A 224 -16.05 -8.23 14.60
C ALA A 224 -15.49 -8.47 13.19
N ALA A 225 -14.16 -8.48 13.05
CA ALA A 225 -13.51 -8.72 11.77
C ALA A 225 -12.13 -9.38 11.89
N PHE A 226 -11.74 -10.04 10.80
CA PHE A 226 -10.38 -10.41 10.47
C PHE A 226 -9.88 -9.51 9.32
N LEU A 227 -8.78 -8.80 9.55
CA LEU A 227 -8.13 -7.88 8.61
C LEU A 227 -6.83 -8.49 8.11
N ALA A 228 -6.74 -8.73 6.81
CA ALA A 228 -5.56 -9.34 6.21
C ALA A 228 -5.20 -8.68 4.87
N GLU A 229 -3.90 -8.55 4.63
CA GLU A 229 -3.36 -8.32 3.29
C GLU A 229 -3.42 -9.65 2.50
N PRO A 230 -3.86 -9.66 1.23
CA PRO A 230 -3.77 -10.84 0.38
C PRO A 230 -2.32 -11.35 0.22
N ILE A 231 -1.38 -10.41 0.11
CA ILE A 231 0.06 -10.63 0.09
C ILE A 231 0.67 -9.55 0.99
N GLN A 232 1.47 -9.92 2.00
CA GLN A 232 2.11 -8.92 2.86
C GLN A 232 3.29 -8.28 2.14
N GLY A 233 3.11 -7.04 1.67
CA GLY A 233 4.12 -6.42 0.81
C GLY A 233 5.31 -5.87 1.58
N GLU A 234 5.08 -5.14 2.69
CA GLU A 234 6.16 -4.58 3.52
C GLU A 234 6.96 -5.65 4.28
N ARG A 235 6.42 -6.87 4.40
CA ARG A 235 7.14 -8.06 4.88
C ARG A 235 8.03 -8.70 3.80
N GLY A 236 8.34 -7.96 2.75
CA GLY A 236 9.18 -8.43 1.65
C GLY A 236 8.43 -9.31 0.65
N VAL A 237 7.21 -8.91 0.29
CA VAL A 237 6.33 -9.64 -0.64
C VAL A 237 6.16 -11.10 -0.20
N TYR A 238 5.62 -11.27 1.01
CA TYR A 238 5.28 -12.57 1.55
C TYR A 238 3.95 -13.04 0.96
N VAL A 239 4.03 -14.08 0.14
CA VAL A 239 2.89 -14.73 -0.51
C VAL A 239 2.46 -15.89 0.37
N PRO A 240 1.19 -15.97 0.79
CA PRO A 240 0.71 -17.08 1.59
C PRO A 240 0.63 -18.37 0.76
N GLN A 241 0.37 -19.51 1.43
CA GLN A 241 0.09 -20.76 0.75
C GLN A 241 -1.21 -20.69 -0.06
N ASP A 242 -1.26 -21.44 -1.16
CA ASP A 242 -2.44 -21.54 -2.01
C ASP A 242 -3.70 -21.90 -1.20
N GLY A 243 -4.76 -21.12 -1.39
CA GLY A 243 -6.03 -21.31 -0.69
C GLY A 243 -6.08 -20.76 0.73
N TYR A 244 -5.02 -20.07 1.21
CA TYR A 244 -5.01 -19.44 2.54
C TYR A 244 -6.17 -18.44 2.69
N LEU A 245 -6.31 -17.49 1.75
CA LEU A 245 -7.34 -16.46 1.87
C LEU A 245 -8.73 -17.06 1.76
N LYS A 246 -8.93 -18.03 0.85
CA LYS A 246 -10.21 -18.76 0.73
C LYS A 246 -10.62 -19.42 2.04
N LYS A 247 -9.72 -20.19 2.65
CA LYS A 247 -10.00 -20.88 3.92
C LYS A 247 -10.17 -19.91 5.09
N ALA A 248 -9.39 -18.84 5.15
CA ALA A 248 -9.55 -17.79 6.17
C ALA A 248 -10.90 -17.09 6.04
N TYR A 249 -11.36 -16.81 4.81
CA TYR A 249 -12.69 -16.28 4.53
C TYR A 249 -13.80 -17.23 4.96
N GLU A 250 -13.68 -18.53 4.64
CA GLU A 250 -14.64 -19.56 5.07
C GLU A 250 -14.72 -19.69 6.60
N LEU A 251 -13.58 -19.62 7.30
CA LEU A 251 -13.53 -19.56 8.76
C LEU A 251 -14.23 -18.30 9.29
N CYS A 252 -14.00 -17.14 8.69
CA CYS A 252 -14.69 -15.92 9.09
C CYS A 252 -16.22 -16.07 8.93
N LYS A 253 -16.68 -16.61 7.80
CA LYS A 253 -18.10 -16.89 7.56
C LYS A 253 -18.69 -17.85 8.61
N LYS A 254 -18.00 -18.96 8.93
CA LYS A 254 -18.43 -19.94 9.95
C LYS A 254 -18.70 -19.27 11.32
N HIS A 255 -17.92 -18.25 11.67
CA HIS A 255 -18.03 -17.54 12.95
C HIS A 255 -18.82 -16.22 12.88
N ASN A 256 -19.48 -15.94 11.75
CA ASN A 256 -20.13 -14.65 11.48
C ASN A 256 -19.18 -13.46 11.77
N VAL A 257 -17.94 -13.55 11.29
CA VAL A 257 -16.90 -12.53 11.38
C VAL A 257 -16.72 -11.91 10.00
N LEU A 258 -16.59 -10.59 9.91
CA LEU A 258 -16.34 -9.93 8.63
C LEU A 258 -14.89 -10.17 8.19
N PHE A 259 -14.69 -10.49 6.93
CA PHE A 259 -13.37 -10.53 6.31
C PHE A 259 -13.07 -9.19 5.63
N ILE A 260 -11.99 -8.53 6.05
CA ILE A 260 -11.49 -7.28 5.45
C ILE A 260 -10.22 -7.60 4.67
N ALA A 261 -10.26 -7.42 3.34
CA ALA A 261 -9.07 -7.48 2.51
C ALA A 261 -8.44 -6.09 2.40
N ASP A 262 -7.20 -5.95 2.88
CA ASP A 262 -6.38 -4.77 2.61
C ASP A 262 -5.70 -4.92 1.25
N GLU A 263 -6.36 -4.36 0.23
CA GLU A 263 -5.91 -4.37 -1.17
C GLU A 263 -5.26 -3.04 -1.56
N VAL A 264 -4.83 -2.22 -0.57
CA VAL A 264 -4.19 -0.93 -0.84
C VAL A 264 -2.98 -1.09 -1.76
N GLN A 265 -2.20 -2.17 -1.59
CA GLN A 265 -0.99 -2.42 -2.38
C GLN A 265 -1.17 -3.49 -3.47
N THR A 266 -1.97 -4.53 -3.20
CA THR A 266 -2.17 -5.71 -4.06
C THR A 266 -3.27 -5.54 -5.10
N GLY A 267 -4.19 -4.60 -4.88
CA GLY A 267 -5.31 -4.32 -5.77
C GLY A 267 -4.92 -3.46 -6.98
N VAL A 268 -5.94 -3.11 -7.77
CA VAL A 268 -5.84 -2.28 -8.97
C VAL A 268 -4.86 -2.87 -9.99
N ALA A 269 -5.22 -4.05 -10.52
CA ALA A 269 -4.49 -4.76 -11.58
C ALA A 269 -3.10 -5.28 -11.21
N ARG A 270 -2.57 -4.93 -10.02
CA ARG A 270 -1.19 -5.19 -9.65
C ARG A 270 -0.84 -6.68 -9.68
N THR A 271 -1.74 -7.53 -9.25
CA THR A 271 -1.48 -8.98 -9.18
C THR A 271 -2.05 -9.71 -10.39
N GLY A 272 -2.23 -9.06 -11.55
CA GLY A 272 -2.85 -9.74 -12.71
C GLY A 272 -4.34 -10.06 -12.54
N LYS A 273 -4.98 -9.45 -11.55
CA LYS A 273 -6.43 -9.39 -11.29
C LYS A 273 -6.78 -7.98 -10.83
N LEU A 274 -8.04 -7.57 -10.92
CA LEU A 274 -8.45 -6.25 -10.41
C LEU A 274 -8.24 -6.18 -8.89
N LEU A 275 -8.65 -7.22 -8.18
CA LEU A 275 -8.35 -7.46 -6.77
C LEU A 275 -7.56 -8.77 -6.62
N CYS A 276 -6.53 -8.80 -5.77
CA CYS A 276 -5.75 -10.02 -5.53
C CYS A 276 -6.59 -11.16 -4.96
N SER A 277 -7.60 -10.84 -4.16
CA SER A 277 -8.57 -11.77 -3.59
C SER A 277 -9.36 -12.59 -4.64
N GLU A 278 -9.41 -12.14 -5.90
CA GLU A 278 -10.01 -12.91 -6.99
C GLU A 278 -9.25 -14.20 -7.32
N TRP A 279 -7.95 -14.27 -7.01
CA TRP A 279 -7.17 -15.51 -7.17
C TRP A 279 -7.66 -16.65 -6.28
N ASP A 280 -8.22 -16.31 -5.11
CA ASP A 280 -8.83 -17.25 -4.18
C ASP A 280 -10.35 -17.40 -4.38
N GLU A 281 -10.90 -16.76 -5.42
CA GLU A 281 -12.33 -16.76 -5.76
C GLU A 281 -13.23 -16.28 -4.60
N ILE A 282 -12.72 -15.36 -3.77
CA ILE A 282 -13.49 -14.78 -2.67
C ILE A 282 -13.93 -13.35 -2.96
N LYS A 283 -15.05 -12.97 -2.35
CA LYS A 283 -15.49 -11.57 -2.26
C LYS A 283 -15.43 -11.13 -0.80
N PRO A 284 -14.36 -10.42 -0.38
CA PRO A 284 -14.24 -9.89 0.97
C PRO A 284 -15.49 -9.10 1.38
N ASP A 285 -15.89 -9.19 2.66
CA ASP A 285 -17.05 -8.45 3.16
C ASP A 285 -16.77 -6.94 3.16
N LEU A 286 -15.51 -6.54 3.39
CA LEU A 286 -14.98 -5.23 3.06
C LEU A 286 -13.67 -5.34 2.29
N THR A 287 -13.48 -4.45 1.31
CA THR A 287 -12.20 -4.27 0.62
C THR A 287 -11.71 -2.84 0.80
N VAL A 288 -10.45 -2.71 1.18
CA VAL A 288 -9.78 -1.42 1.38
C VAL A 288 -8.85 -1.15 0.21
N LEU A 289 -8.99 0.02 -0.42
CA LEU A 289 -8.21 0.45 -1.58
C LEU A 289 -7.54 1.80 -1.31
N GLY A 290 -6.42 2.05 -1.98
CA GLY A 290 -5.66 3.30 -1.93
C GLY A 290 -4.69 3.37 -3.10
N LYS A 291 -3.58 4.09 -2.94
CA LYS A 291 -2.43 4.06 -3.86
C LYS A 291 -2.85 4.21 -5.33
N ALA A 292 -2.80 3.13 -6.12
CA ALA A 292 -3.07 3.12 -7.56
C ALA A 292 -4.52 3.45 -7.96
N ILE A 293 -5.46 3.53 -7.01
CA ILE A 293 -6.86 3.88 -7.28
C ILE A 293 -7.01 5.24 -8.01
N SER A 294 -6.05 6.14 -7.89
CA SER A 294 -6.00 7.45 -8.57
C SER A 294 -4.81 7.59 -9.53
N GLY A 295 -4.11 6.49 -9.83
CA GLY A 295 -2.88 6.46 -10.62
C GLY A 295 -1.75 7.33 -10.08
N GLY A 296 -1.72 7.53 -8.75
CA GLY A 296 -0.68 8.31 -8.08
C GLY A 296 -0.76 9.82 -8.31
N VAL A 297 -1.83 10.30 -8.97
CA VAL A 297 -2.01 11.73 -9.26
C VAL A 297 -2.61 12.49 -8.06
N TYR A 298 -3.47 11.84 -7.27
CA TYR A 298 -4.17 12.49 -6.17
C TYR A 298 -4.39 11.54 -4.99
N PRO A 299 -4.26 11.95 -3.72
CA PRO A 299 -4.56 11.08 -2.58
C PRO A 299 -6.04 10.67 -2.56
N VAL A 300 -6.29 9.39 -2.81
CA VAL A 300 -7.63 8.77 -2.75
C VAL A 300 -7.49 7.40 -2.12
N SER A 301 -8.44 7.06 -1.25
CA SER A 301 -8.64 5.71 -0.76
C SER A 301 -10.13 5.43 -0.64
N ALA A 302 -10.50 4.16 -0.49
CA ALA A 302 -11.89 3.75 -0.43
C ALA A 302 -12.07 2.49 0.42
N VAL A 303 -13.20 2.41 1.11
CA VAL A 303 -13.73 1.16 1.64
C VAL A 303 -14.93 0.77 0.80
N LEU A 304 -14.91 -0.46 0.26
CA LEU A 304 -15.99 -1.06 -0.50
C LEU A 304 -16.65 -2.15 0.33
N ALA A 305 -17.98 -2.24 0.34
CA ALA A 305 -18.71 -3.28 1.04
C ALA A 305 -20.14 -3.45 0.46
N SER A 306 -20.87 -4.46 0.96
CA SER A 306 -22.33 -4.54 0.78
C SER A 306 -23.05 -3.46 1.59
N ARG A 307 -24.32 -3.20 1.27
CA ARG A 307 -25.17 -2.27 2.04
C ARG A 307 -25.39 -2.72 3.47
N ASP A 308 -25.58 -4.02 3.71
CA ASP A 308 -25.79 -4.54 5.08
C ASP A 308 -24.62 -4.20 6.03
N VAL A 309 -23.40 -4.19 5.48
CA VAL A 309 -22.19 -3.84 6.22
C VAL A 309 -21.99 -2.32 6.28
N MET A 310 -22.13 -1.61 5.15
CA MET A 310 -21.81 -0.19 5.05
C MET A 310 -22.84 0.72 5.77
N ASP A 311 -24.13 0.39 5.71
CA ASP A 311 -25.22 1.26 6.16
C ASP A 311 -25.31 1.38 7.70
N VAL A 312 -24.42 0.70 8.44
CA VAL A 312 -24.20 1.02 9.85
C VAL A 312 -23.60 2.41 10.01
N ILE A 313 -22.93 2.97 9.00
CA ILE A 313 -22.45 4.36 9.00
C ILE A 313 -23.61 5.30 8.64
N THR A 314 -24.04 6.08 9.63
CA THR A 314 -25.15 7.02 9.51
C THR A 314 -24.63 8.46 9.59
N PRO A 315 -25.43 9.46 9.15
CA PRO A 315 -25.04 10.87 9.24
C PRO A 315 -24.49 11.24 10.63
N GLY A 316 -23.35 11.92 10.66
CA GLY A 316 -22.67 12.35 11.89
C GLY A 316 -21.78 11.31 12.56
N THR A 317 -21.77 10.03 12.12
CA THR A 317 -21.00 8.97 12.80
C THR A 317 -19.61 8.71 12.21
N HIS A 318 -19.36 9.24 11.01
CA HIS A 318 -18.07 9.25 10.34
C HIS A 318 -18.02 10.46 9.39
N GLY A 319 -16.82 10.95 9.06
CA GLY A 319 -16.65 12.02 8.10
C GLY A 319 -15.19 12.26 7.76
N SER A 320 -14.97 12.93 6.63
CA SER A 320 -13.67 13.39 6.15
C SER A 320 -13.87 14.68 5.37
N THR A 321 -13.00 15.67 5.57
CA THR A 321 -13.08 16.95 4.85
C THR A 321 -12.86 16.74 3.35
N TYR A 322 -11.86 15.93 3.00
CA TYR A 322 -11.44 15.68 1.61
C TYR A 322 -11.95 14.37 1.02
N GLY A 323 -12.51 13.47 1.84
CA GLY A 323 -13.05 12.18 1.38
C GLY A 323 -14.17 12.37 0.35
N GLY A 324 -13.93 11.89 -0.87
CA GLY A 324 -14.86 12.03 -2.00
C GLY A 324 -14.91 13.44 -2.60
N ASN A 325 -13.82 14.21 -2.51
CA ASN A 325 -13.72 15.49 -3.19
C ASN A 325 -13.74 15.32 -4.73
N PRO A 326 -14.29 16.29 -5.49
CA PRO A 326 -14.44 16.18 -6.94
C PRO A 326 -13.14 15.87 -7.72
N VAL A 327 -12.00 16.46 -7.33
CA VAL A 327 -10.73 16.26 -8.04
C VAL A 327 -10.22 14.83 -7.89
N GLY A 328 -10.23 14.31 -6.66
CA GLY A 328 -9.88 12.92 -6.40
C GLY A 328 -10.82 11.95 -7.11
N CYS A 329 -12.13 12.23 -7.11
CA CYS A 329 -13.11 11.43 -7.85
C CYS A 329 -12.84 11.41 -9.36
N ALA A 330 -12.57 12.56 -9.98
CA ALA A 330 -12.28 12.64 -11.42
C ALA A 330 -10.98 11.90 -11.77
N ALA A 331 -9.92 12.06 -10.97
CA ALA A 331 -8.66 11.35 -11.15
C ALA A 331 -8.85 9.82 -11.03
N ALA A 332 -9.61 9.37 -10.02
CA ALA A 332 -9.85 7.94 -9.80
C ALA A 332 -10.72 7.30 -10.88
N ILE A 333 -11.75 7.99 -11.39
CA ILE A 333 -12.52 7.53 -12.56
C ILE A 333 -11.59 7.30 -13.74
N ALA A 334 -10.79 8.33 -14.10
CA ALA A 334 -9.86 8.22 -15.22
C ALA A 334 -8.80 7.13 -15.00
N ALA A 335 -8.35 6.92 -13.76
CA ALA A 335 -7.40 5.87 -13.42
C ALA A 335 -7.97 4.46 -13.59
N MET A 336 -9.24 4.23 -13.25
CA MET A 336 -9.93 2.96 -13.52
C MET A 336 -10.16 2.74 -15.00
N GLU A 337 -10.55 3.78 -15.75
CA GLU A 337 -10.69 3.67 -17.21
C GLU A 337 -9.36 3.33 -17.90
N VAL A 338 -8.23 3.87 -17.43
CA VAL A 338 -6.90 3.49 -17.96
C VAL A 338 -6.61 2.01 -17.70
N VAL A 339 -6.98 1.48 -16.53
CA VAL A 339 -6.82 0.05 -16.22
C VAL A 339 -7.57 -0.82 -17.24
N GLU A 340 -8.81 -0.44 -17.58
CA GLU A 340 -9.65 -1.14 -18.57
C GLU A 340 -9.13 -0.98 -20.01
N GLU A 341 -8.93 0.26 -20.45
CA GLU A 341 -8.60 0.59 -21.84
C GLU A 341 -7.22 0.07 -22.26
N GLU A 342 -6.27 0.01 -21.33
CA GLU A 342 -4.91 -0.44 -21.58
C GLU A 342 -4.67 -1.91 -21.22
N GLY A 343 -5.70 -2.64 -20.76
CA GLY A 343 -5.60 -4.05 -20.39
C GLY A 343 -4.55 -4.30 -19.30
N LEU A 344 -4.53 -3.47 -18.26
CA LEU A 344 -3.45 -3.53 -17.27
C LEU A 344 -3.46 -4.81 -16.44
N VAL A 345 -4.61 -5.47 -16.32
CA VAL A 345 -4.75 -6.78 -15.67
C VAL A 345 -3.99 -7.84 -16.46
N GLU A 346 -4.26 -7.94 -17.76
CA GLU A 346 -3.65 -8.92 -18.65
C GLU A 346 -2.14 -8.67 -18.78
N ARG A 347 -1.75 -7.40 -18.90
CA ARG A 347 -0.34 -7.00 -18.96
C ARG A 347 0.41 -7.33 -17.68
N ALA A 348 -0.22 -7.13 -16.52
CA ALA A 348 0.38 -7.50 -15.25
C ALA A 348 0.60 -9.02 -15.13
N ALA A 349 -0.34 -9.83 -15.59
CA ALA A 349 -0.16 -11.27 -15.64
C ALA A 349 0.98 -11.67 -16.60
N GLU A 350 0.94 -11.19 -17.85
CA GLU A 350 1.93 -11.51 -18.89
C GLU A 350 3.36 -11.11 -18.49
N PHE A 351 3.57 -9.84 -18.12
CA PHE A 351 4.90 -9.36 -17.76
C PHE A 351 5.37 -9.91 -16.41
N GLY A 352 4.44 -10.25 -15.52
CA GLY A 352 4.73 -10.92 -14.27
C GLY A 352 5.36 -12.30 -14.49
N ASP A 353 4.74 -13.10 -15.34
CA ASP A 353 5.23 -14.44 -15.71
C ASP A 353 6.55 -14.36 -16.46
N TYR A 354 6.67 -13.44 -17.42
CA TYR A 354 7.91 -13.20 -18.14
C TYR A 354 9.06 -12.81 -17.20
N LEU A 355 8.83 -11.85 -16.30
CA LEU A 355 9.86 -11.37 -15.37
C LEU A 355 10.29 -12.48 -14.40
N ARG A 356 9.33 -13.26 -13.88
CA ARG A 356 9.61 -14.43 -13.04
C ARG A 356 10.51 -15.42 -13.78
N GLU A 357 10.14 -15.82 -15.00
CA GLU A 357 10.92 -16.76 -15.81
C GLU A 357 12.37 -16.27 -15.98
N LYS A 358 12.55 -15.01 -16.40
CA LYS A 358 13.89 -14.46 -16.68
C LYS A 358 14.75 -14.35 -15.43
N LEU A 359 14.17 -13.99 -14.29
CA LEU A 359 14.92 -13.85 -13.05
C LEU A 359 15.25 -15.20 -12.42
N SER A 360 14.32 -16.16 -12.48
CA SER A 360 14.58 -17.54 -12.03
C SER A 360 15.66 -18.24 -12.86
N ALA A 361 15.88 -17.81 -14.10
CA ALA A 361 16.96 -18.29 -14.95
C ALA A 361 18.34 -17.68 -14.63
N ILE A 362 18.43 -16.67 -13.75
CA ILE A 362 19.71 -16.09 -13.35
C ILE A 362 20.41 -17.02 -12.38
N ASP A 363 21.46 -17.69 -12.86
CA ASP A 363 22.35 -18.49 -12.01
C ASP A 363 23.33 -17.58 -11.26
N ASN A 364 23.01 -17.24 -10.02
CA ASN A 364 23.87 -16.45 -9.15
C ASN A 364 23.76 -16.95 -7.69
N PRO A 365 24.87 -17.34 -7.04
CA PRO A 365 24.86 -17.87 -5.68
C PRO A 365 24.41 -16.86 -4.59
N LEU A 366 24.28 -15.57 -4.93
CA LEU A 366 23.72 -14.53 -4.06
C LEU A 366 22.18 -14.48 -4.11
N ILE A 367 21.55 -15.16 -5.06
CA ILE A 367 20.09 -15.26 -5.17
C ILE A 367 19.66 -16.51 -4.42
N THR A 368 19.06 -16.34 -3.25
CA THR A 368 18.56 -17.46 -2.44
C THR A 368 17.12 -17.83 -2.81
N GLN A 369 16.31 -16.85 -3.22
CA GLN A 369 14.92 -17.06 -3.60
C GLN A 369 14.42 -15.91 -4.48
N VAL A 370 13.73 -16.24 -5.59
CA VAL A 370 12.97 -15.28 -6.38
C VAL A 370 11.50 -15.38 -5.96
N ARG A 371 10.95 -14.33 -5.35
CA ARG A 371 9.54 -14.20 -5.01
C ARG A 371 8.88 -13.16 -5.91
N ALA A 372 8.45 -13.58 -7.09
CA ALA A 372 7.49 -12.80 -7.86
C ALA A 372 6.10 -13.37 -7.58
N VAL A 373 5.06 -12.56 -7.48
CA VAL A 373 3.68 -13.01 -7.75
C VAL A 373 3.12 -12.13 -8.82
N LEU A 374 3.14 -12.64 -10.05
CA LEU A 374 2.61 -11.95 -11.22
C LEU A 374 3.37 -10.62 -11.35
N SER A 375 2.71 -9.47 -11.57
CA SER A 375 3.43 -8.17 -11.61
C SER A 375 3.79 -7.58 -10.24
N PHE A 376 3.45 -8.27 -9.14
CA PHE A 376 3.88 -7.91 -7.79
C PHE A 376 5.29 -8.45 -7.55
N PHE A 377 6.27 -7.55 -7.61
CA PHE A 377 7.66 -7.93 -7.75
C PHE A 377 8.52 -7.51 -6.57
N LEU A 378 9.19 -8.48 -5.96
CA LEU A 378 10.39 -8.23 -5.16
C LEU A 378 11.37 -9.40 -5.35
N ALA A 379 12.49 -9.16 -6.04
CA ALA A 379 13.60 -10.10 -5.99
C ALA A 379 14.33 -9.95 -4.65
N TYR A 380 14.32 -10.99 -3.84
CA TYR A 380 15.13 -11.05 -2.62
C TYR A 380 16.56 -11.46 -2.99
N PHE A 381 17.47 -10.50 -3.00
CA PHE A 381 18.91 -10.77 -2.97
C PHE A 381 19.33 -10.85 -1.51
N LEU A 382 19.15 -12.01 -0.86
CA LEU A 382 19.87 -12.27 0.38
C LEU A 382 21.34 -12.47 0.02
N MET A 383 22.07 -11.35 -0.01
CA MET A 383 23.51 -11.38 0.11
C MET A 383 23.81 -12.19 1.37
N ARG A 384 24.39 -13.39 1.20
CA ARG A 384 25.05 -14.06 2.33
C ARG A 384 25.98 -13.00 2.90
N GLU A 385 25.76 -12.57 4.14
CA GLU A 385 26.82 -11.91 4.89
C GLU A 385 28.01 -12.87 4.80
N HIS A 386 29.05 -12.44 4.07
CA HIS A 386 30.32 -13.15 4.06
C HIS A 386 30.77 -13.20 5.52
N ARG A 387 30.68 -14.39 6.12
CA ARG A 387 31.36 -14.71 7.38
C ARG A 387 32.87 -14.70 7.18
#